data_AF-A0AAV7YTR3-F1
#
_entry.id   AF-A0AAV7YTR3-F1
#
_cell.length_a   1.000
_cell.length_b   1.000
_cell.length_c   1.000
_cell.angle_alpha   90.00
_cell.angle_beta   90.00
_cell.angle_gamma   90.00
#
_symmetry.space_group_name_H-M   'P 1'
#
loop_
_entity.id
_entity.type
_entity.pdbx_description
1 polymer ?
#
loop_
_entity_poly.entity_id
_entity_poly.type
_entity_poly.pdbx_seq_one_letter_code
_entity_poly.pdbx_strand_id
1 'polypeptide(L)'
;MSLEKASKEYESIFQTDFDHVQLRSKINSHKYKPKHIRSIVWRVLLGVLGDDPNPQEFVKKATETRERYAKLKEKILVDPQQQDLEKKENQELEQEEIVDNPLALDEDSEWNQYFRNQELSQMIALDVERTMPGNEFFAQQKIQEMMIEVLVLYANLNTKIIYKQGMHELLATIIYLMNKEYLALERFAYFRGEPSSLNLERKPRINCFVPEQKTNSIVLQSRIQKVL
;
A
#
# COMPACT_ATOMS: atom_id res chain seq x y z
N MET A 1 14.97 -14.53 5.96
CA MET A 1 14.43 -13.71 7.06
C MET A 1 13.66 -14.59 8.02
N SER A 2 14.28 -15.24 9.00
CA SER A 2 13.47 -16.01 9.96
C SER A 2 12.53 -15.05 10.71
N LEU A 3 11.23 -15.38 10.80
CA LEU A 3 10.26 -14.58 11.58
C LEU A 3 10.74 -14.31 13.01
N GLU A 4 11.50 -15.25 13.56
CA GLU A 4 12.15 -15.09 14.86
C GLU A 4 13.08 -13.87 14.92
N LYS A 5 13.85 -13.59 13.87
CA LYS A 5 14.71 -12.39 13.81
C LYS A 5 13.87 -11.11 13.71
N ALA A 6 12.77 -11.14 12.95
CA ALA A 6 11.85 -10.01 12.86
C ALA A 6 11.12 -9.76 14.19
N SER A 7 10.67 -10.81 14.89
CA SER A 7 10.03 -10.73 16.21
C SER A 7 10.99 -10.17 17.25
N LYS A 8 12.21 -10.74 17.31
CA LYS A 8 13.26 -10.25 18.21
C LYS A 8 13.62 -8.79 17.93
N GLU A 9 13.72 -8.40 16.66
CA GLU A 9 13.97 -7.00 16.29
C GLU A 9 12.80 -6.10 16.69
N TYR A 10 11.56 -6.53 16.48
CA TYR A 10 10.36 -5.80 16.88
C TYR A 10 10.32 -5.59 18.41
N GLU A 11 10.45 -6.65 19.20
CA GLU A 11 10.46 -6.63 20.67
C GLU A 11 11.61 -5.75 21.22
N SER A 12 12.75 -5.71 20.53
CA SER A 12 13.88 -4.88 20.94
C SER A 12 13.63 -3.37 20.77
N ILE A 13 12.74 -2.99 19.85
CA ILE A 13 12.47 -1.59 19.49
C ILE A 13 11.16 -1.08 20.10
N PHE A 14 10.08 -1.85 19.96
CA PHE A 14 8.73 -1.47 20.36
C PHE A 14 8.42 -1.96 21.77
N GLN A 15 9.08 -1.34 22.75
CA GLN A 15 8.88 -1.58 24.18
C GLN A 15 7.81 -0.63 24.75
N THR A 16 7.37 -0.84 25.99
CA THR A 16 6.31 -0.05 26.63
C THR A 16 6.59 1.45 26.70
N ASP A 17 7.86 1.85 26.72
CA ASP A 17 8.34 3.24 26.72
C ASP A 17 8.71 3.75 25.32
N PHE A 18 8.20 3.10 24.27
CA PHE A 18 8.49 3.45 22.89
C PHE A 18 8.14 4.91 22.55
N ASP A 19 9.06 5.57 21.85
CA ASP A 19 8.91 6.92 21.32
C ASP A 19 9.54 6.99 19.92
N HIS A 20 8.74 7.41 18.93
CA HIS A 20 9.18 7.54 17.55
C HIS A 20 10.28 8.61 17.38
N VAL A 21 10.35 9.62 18.26
CA VAL A 21 11.40 10.64 18.26
C VAL A 21 12.75 10.03 18.63
N GLN A 22 12.78 9.19 19.66
CA GLN A 22 13.98 8.43 20.03
C GLN A 22 14.39 7.44 18.93
N LEU A 23 13.42 6.76 18.31
CA LEU A 23 13.69 5.87 17.17
C LEU A 23 14.34 6.64 16.01
N ARG A 24 13.79 7.81 15.65
CA ARG A 24 14.34 8.69 14.61
C ARG A 24 15.77 9.12 14.94
N SER A 25 16.03 9.51 16.20
CA SER A 25 17.37 9.88 16.66
C SER A 25 18.38 8.73 16.52
N LYS A 26 18.00 7.51 16.96
CA LYS A 26 18.84 6.30 16.84
C LYS A 26 19.18 5.96 15.39
N ILE A 27 18.22 6.15 14.46
CA ILE A 27 18.43 5.89 13.02
C ILE A 27 19.35 6.95 12.42
N ASN A 28 19.10 8.23 12.67
CA ASN A 28 19.92 9.33 12.15
C ASN A 28 21.36 9.26 12.67
N SER A 29 21.55 8.85 13.93
CA SER A 29 22.87 8.62 14.51
C SER A 29 23.50 7.28 14.12
N HIS A 30 22.89 6.53 13.20
CA HIS A 30 23.33 5.21 12.74
C HIS A 30 23.49 4.15 13.85
N LYS A 31 22.92 4.39 15.04
CA LYS A 31 22.94 3.46 16.19
C LYS A 31 21.96 2.31 15.99
N TYR A 32 20.95 2.52 15.15
CA TYR A 32 20.02 1.48 14.73
C TYR A 32 19.82 1.53 13.21
N LYS A 33 19.80 0.37 12.57
CA LYS A 33 19.50 0.21 11.15
C LYS A 33 18.51 -0.94 11.00
N PRO A 34 17.24 -0.68 10.62
CA PRO A 34 16.24 -1.74 10.55
C PRO A 34 16.60 -2.74 9.45
N LYS A 35 16.56 -4.03 9.79
CA LYS A 35 16.97 -5.12 8.86
C LYS A 35 15.80 -5.97 8.40
N HIS A 36 14.86 -6.27 9.30
CA HIS A 36 13.78 -7.23 9.04
C HIS A 36 12.37 -6.63 9.14
N ILE A 37 12.26 -5.42 9.67
CA ILE A 37 10.97 -4.74 9.93
C ILE A 37 10.97 -3.30 9.41
N ARG A 38 11.62 -3.04 8.26
CA ARG A 38 11.79 -1.67 7.76
C ARG A 38 10.44 -1.03 7.40
N SER A 39 9.53 -1.80 6.81
CA SER A 39 8.18 -1.29 6.49
C SER A 39 7.41 -0.87 7.74
N ILE A 40 7.51 -1.60 8.84
CA ILE A 40 6.90 -1.23 10.13
C ILE A 40 7.54 0.08 10.63
N VAL A 41 8.87 0.11 10.70
CA VAL A 41 9.63 1.28 11.16
C VAL A 41 9.31 2.52 10.32
N TRP A 42 9.25 2.39 8.99
CA TRP A 42 8.89 3.48 8.08
C TRP A 42 7.48 3.97 8.33
N ARG A 43 6.49 3.08 8.44
CA ARG A 43 5.11 3.46 8.71
C ARG A 43 4.92 4.15 10.06
N VAL A 44 5.70 3.78 11.08
CA VAL A 44 5.71 4.51 12.36
C VAL A 44 6.32 5.90 12.19
N LEU A 45 7.50 6.01 11.56
CA LEU A 45 8.20 7.29 11.36
C LEU A 45 7.45 8.26 10.44
N LEU A 46 6.64 7.73 9.51
CA LEU A 46 5.75 8.48 8.63
C LEU A 46 4.40 8.82 9.30
N GLY A 47 4.18 8.40 10.55
CA GLY A 47 2.97 8.71 11.32
C GLY A 47 1.75 7.86 10.97
N VAL A 48 1.90 6.78 10.20
CA VAL A 48 0.77 5.92 9.76
C VAL A 48 0.28 5.01 10.88
N LEU A 49 1.18 4.42 11.66
CA LEU A 49 0.85 3.48 12.76
C LEU A 49 0.82 4.15 14.14
N GLY A 50 1.27 5.41 14.24
CA GLY A 50 1.44 6.16 15.49
C GLY A 50 2.33 5.46 16.53
N ASP A 51 2.14 5.85 17.80
CA ASP A 51 3.15 5.63 18.85
C ASP A 51 2.84 4.51 19.85
N ASP A 52 1.66 3.89 19.78
CA ASP A 52 1.37 2.74 20.64
C ASP A 52 2.11 1.50 20.09
N PRO A 53 3.12 0.97 20.79
CA PRO A 53 3.92 -0.17 20.34
C PRO A 53 3.12 -1.48 20.31
N ASN A 54 1.86 -1.49 20.75
CA ASN A 54 1.01 -2.67 20.71
C ASN A 54 0.71 -3.11 19.27
N PRO A 55 1.06 -4.36 18.89
CA PRO A 55 0.75 -4.88 17.56
C PRO A 55 -0.73 -4.78 17.17
N GLN A 56 -1.66 -4.88 18.13
CA GLN A 56 -3.10 -4.78 17.86
C GLN A 56 -3.49 -3.37 17.43
N GLU A 57 -2.90 -2.33 18.02
CA GLU A 57 -3.18 -0.95 17.58
C GLU A 57 -2.53 -0.63 16.24
N PHE A 58 -1.38 -1.24 15.93
CA PHE A 58 -0.83 -1.17 14.58
C PHE A 58 -1.77 -1.81 13.55
N VAL A 59 -2.32 -2.99 13.83
CA VAL A 59 -3.30 -3.65 12.94
C VAL A 59 -4.55 -2.79 12.78
N LYS A 60 -5.11 -2.29 13.87
CA LYS A 60 -6.31 -1.45 13.86
C LYS A 60 -6.11 -0.19 13.01
N LYS A 61 -5.04 0.58 13.26
CA LYS A 61 -4.73 1.79 12.48
C LYS A 61 -4.46 1.51 11.01
N ALA A 62 -3.78 0.40 10.71
CA ALA A 62 -3.57 -0.02 9.33
C ALA A 62 -4.90 -0.32 8.63
N THR A 63 -5.83 -0.99 9.30
CA THR A 63 -7.19 -1.25 8.79
C THR A 63 -7.96 0.04 8.58
N GLU A 64 -8.03 0.92 9.58
CA GLU A 64 -8.70 2.24 9.49
C GLU A 64 -8.15 3.08 8.33
N THR A 65 -6.83 3.09 8.13
CA THR A 65 -6.19 3.82 7.04
C THR A 65 -6.54 3.22 5.67
N ARG A 66 -6.60 1.89 5.55
CA ARG A 66 -7.00 1.20 4.31
C ARG A 66 -8.47 1.46 3.97
N GLU A 67 -9.35 1.40 4.96
CA GLU A 67 -10.78 1.74 4.78
C GLU A 67 -10.96 3.20 4.36
N ARG A 68 -10.23 4.11 4.99
CA ARG A 68 -10.23 5.52 4.58
C ARG A 68 -9.75 5.69 3.14
N TYR A 69 -8.67 5.02 2.75
CA TYR A 69 -8.19 5.03 1.36
C TYR A 69 -9.25 4.53 0.39
N ALA A 70 -9.91 3.39 0.69
CA ALA A 70 -10.95 2.81 -0.16
C ALA A 70 -12.11 3.80 -0.38
N LYS A 71 -12.59 4.45 0.70
CA LYS A 71 -13.65 5.47 0.61
C LYS A 71 -13.23 6.69 -0.22
N LEU A 72 -11.98 7.14 -0.07
CA LEU A 72 -11.47 8.27 -0.86
C LEU A 72 -11.34 7.92 -2.34
N LYS A 73 -10.89 6.69 -2.64
CA LYS A 73 -10.79 6.17 -4.00
C LYS A 73 -12.17 6.14 -4.65
N GLU A 74 -13.16 5.54 -4.00
CA GLU A 74 -14.54 5.45 -4.50
C GLU A 74 -15.16 6.83 -4.73
N LYS A 75 -14.81 7.83 -3.92
CA LYS A 75 -15.32 9.20 -4.08
C LYS A 75 -14.63 10.00 -5.18
N ILE A 76 -13.32 9.83 -5.37
CA ILE A 76 -12.50 10.72 -6.21
C ILE A 76 -12.24 10.14 -7.60
N LEU A 77 -12.10 8.82 -7.69
CA LEU A 77 -11.81 8.10 -8.94
C LEU A 77 -13.08 7.44 -9.48
N VAL A 78 -14.17 8.20 -9.45
CA VAL A 78 -15.47 7.83 -10.01
C VAL A 78 -15.38 7.83 -11.52
N ASP A 79 -15.99 6.83 -12.17
CA ASP A 79 -16.36 6.89 -13.58
C ASP A 79 -17.85 7.27 -13.69
N PRO A 80 -18.18 8.53 -14.04
CA PRO A 80 -19.56 9.00 -14.09
C PRO A 80 -20.42 8.20 -15.07
N GLN A 81 -19.82 7.66 -16.13
CA GLN A 81 -20.54 6.84 -17.10
C GLN A 81 -21.01 5.51 -16.47
N GLN A 82 -20.15 4.89 -15.67
CA GLN A 82 -20.51 3.65 -14.98
C GLN A 82 -21.57 3.91 -13.92
N GLN A 83 -21.46 5.01 -13.17
CA GLN A 83 -22.47 5.38 -12.18
C GLN A 83 -23.84 5.65 -12.81
N ASP A 84 -23.89 6.36 -13.94
CA ASP A 84 -25.13 6.60 -14.67
C ASP A 84 -25.79 5.30 -15.14
N LEU A 85 -24.99 4.30 -15.52
CA LEU A 85 -25.50 2.97 -15.91
C LEU A 85 -26.05 2.21 -14.70
N GLU A 86 -25.33 2.21 -13.58
CA GLU A 86 -25.78 1.55 -12.34
C GLU A 86 -27.07 2.17 -11.79
N LYS A 87 -27.18 3.51 -11.79
CA LYS A 87 -28.41 4.24 -11.40
C LYS A 87 -29.59 3.90 -12.32
N LYS A 88 -29.35 3.73 -13.63
CA LYS A 88 -30.38 3.29 -14.60
C LYS A 88 -30.89 1.89 -14.28
N GLU A 89 -29.97 0.97 -14.01
CA GLU A 89 -30.31 -0.42 -13.69
C GLU A 89 -31.09 -0.54 -12.38
N ASN A 90 -30.75 0.27 -11.38
CA ASN A 90 -31.41 0.28 -10.07
C ASN A 90 -32.72 1.07 -10.02
N GLN A 91 -33.17 1.67 -11.14
CA GLN A 91 -34.37 2.52 -11.22
C GLN A 91 -34.34 3.75 -10.30
N GLU A 92 -33.14 4.24 -9.94
CA GLU A 92 -32.94 5.37 -9.02
C GLU A 92 -32.87 6.73 -9.73
N LEU A 93 -32.96 6.75 -11.06
CA LEU A 93 -32.96 8.00 -11.84
C LEU A 93 -34.31 8.71 -11.79
N GLU A 94 -34.58 9.38 -10.68
CA GLU A 94 -35.56 10.46 -10.62
C GLU A 94 -34.91 11.75 -11.12
N GLN A 95 -35.11 12.07 -12.41
CA GLN A 95 -34.95 13.41 -13.01
C GLN A 95 -33.88 14.32 -12.35
N GLU A 96 -32.63 13.87 -12.21
CA GLU A 96 -31.54 14.78 -11.86
C GLU A 96 -31.42 15.80 -13.00
N GLU A 97 -31.61 17.07 -12.66
CA GLU A 97 -31.54 18.20 -13.58
C GLU A 97 -30.22 18.11 -14.37
N ILE A 98 -30.26 18.34 -15.68
CA ILE A 98 -29.16 18.15 -16.66
C ILE A 98 -28.04 19.17 -16.40
N VAL A 99 -27.44 19.14 -15.23
CA VAL A 99 -26.46 20.10 -14.73
C VAL A 99 -25.07 19.45 -14.77
N ASP A 100 -24.98 18.16 -14.46
CA ASP A 100 -23.73 17.40 -14.55
C ASP A 100 -23.76 16.41 -15.73
N ASN A 101 -22.92 16.65 -16.74
CA ASN A 101 -22.86 15.87 -17.96
C ASN A 101 -21.46 16.00 -18.61
N PRO A 102 -21.10 15.20 -19.63
CA PRO A 102 -19.76 15.23 -20.24
C PRO A 102 -19.33 16.59 -20.82
N LEU A 103 -20.28 17.50 -21.05
CA LEU A 103 -20.06 18.85 -21.57
C LEU A 103 -20.29 19.94 -20.50
N ALA A 104 -20.51 19.55 -19.24
CA ALA A 104 -20.64 20.50 -18.14
C ALA A 104 -19.36 21.33 -18.06
N LEU A 105 -19.51 22.64 -17.87
CA LEU A 105 -18.40 23.58 -17.73
C LEU A 105 -18.11 23.90 -16.26
N ASP A 106 -18.92 23.37 -15.34
CA ASP A 106 -18.74 23.60 -13.90
C ASP A 106 -17.49 22.87 -13.41
N GLU A 107 -16.58 23.59 -12.75
CA GLU A 107 -15.33 23.00 -12.25
C GLU A 107 -15.58 21.87 -11.24
N ASP A 108 -16.72 21.92 -10.54
CA ASP A 108 -17.13 20.96 -9.52
C ASP A 108 -17.93 19.77 -10.08
N SER A 109 -18.17 19.71 -11.40
CA SER A 109 -18.82 18.57 -12.07
C SER A 109 -17.98 17.29 -11.97
N GLU A 110 -18.66 16.15 -11.75
CA GLU A 110 -18.06 14.82 -11.73
C GLU A 110 -17.40 14.48 -13.07
N TRP A 111 -18.01 14.88 -14.19
CA TRP A 111 -17.43 14.73 -15.52
C TRP A 111 -16.15 15.54 -15.72
N ASN A 112 -16.13 16.80 -15.27
CA ASN A 112 -14.90 17.60 -15.33
C ASN A 112 -13.81 17.04 -14.44
N GLN A 113 -14.14 16.56 -13.24
CA GLN A 113 -13.18 15.86 -12.40
C GLN A 113 -12.66 14.59 -13.07
N TYR A 114 -13.53 13.79 -13.68
CA TYR A 114 -13.16 12.58 -14.41
C TYR A 114 -12.17 12.88 -15.54
N PHE A 115 -12.45 13.86 -16.41
CA PHE A 115 -11.54 14.20 -17.51
C PHE A 115 -10.19 14.72 -17.01
N ARG A 116 -10.17 15.57 -15.98
CA ARG A 116 -8.91 16.00 -15.33
C ARG A 116 -8.13 14.81 -14.78
N ASN A 117 -8.81 13.84 -14.16
CA ASN A 117 -8.19 12.63 -13.65
C ASN A 117 -7.65 11.73 -14.78
N GLN A 118 -8.34 11.64 -15.91
CA GLN A 118 -7.88 10.89 -17.08
C GLN A 118 -6.61 11.51 -17.68
N GLU A 119 -6.59 12.83 -17.90
CA GLU A 119 -5.40 13.53 -18.39
C GLU A 119 -4.21 13.36 -17.43
N LEU A 120 -4.47 13.51 -16.12
CA LEU A 120 -3.45 13.30 -15.10
C LEU A 120 -2.94 11.86 -15.08
N SER A 121 -3.83 10.88 -15.21
CA SER A 121 -3.48 9.46 -15.27
C SER A 121 -2.58 9.15 -16.46
N GLN A 122 -2.85 9.73 -17.63
CA GLN A 122 -2.02 9.55 -18.83
C GLN A 122 -0.62 10.13 -18.62
N MET A 123 -0.51 11.34 -18.04
CA MET A 123 0.79 11.93 -17.73
C MET A 123 1.59 11.09 -16.73
N ILE A 124 0.94 10.58 -15.68
CA ILE A 124 1.57 9.72 -14.67
C ILE A 124 1.94 8.36 -15.28
N ALA A 125 1.14 7.80 -16.19
CA ALA A 125 1.42 6.52 -16.82
C ALA A 125 2.76 6.52 -17.58
N LEU A 126 3.07 7.61 -18.30
CA LEU A 126 4.36 7.78 -18.97
C LEU A 126 5.55 7.75 -17.98
N ASP A 127 5.35 8.30 -16.79
CA ASP A 127 6.33 8.30 -15.70
C ASP A 127 6.47 6.92 -15.03
N VAL A 128 5.34 6.25 -14.81
CA VAL A 128 5.28 4.92 -14.21
C VAL A 128 5.91 3.86 -15.13
N GLU A 129 5.68 3.95 -16.45
CA GLU A 129 6.26 3.02 -17.43
C GLU A 129 7.80 2.99 -17.39
N ARG A 130 8.42 4.15 -17.18
CA ARG A 130 9.89 4.29 -17.08
C ARG A 130 10.45 4.08 -15.68
N THR A 131 9.63 3.70 -14.70
CA THR A 131 10.06 3.52 -13.31
C THR A 131 10.93 2.28 -13.14
N MET A 132 12.16 2.45 -12.64
CA MET A 132 13.11 1.38 -12.34
C MET A 132 13.24 0.34 -13.48
N PRO A 133 13.70 0.76 -14.66
CA PRO A 133 13.75 -0.09 -15.85
C PRO A 133 14.63 -1.32 -15.59
N GLY A 134 14.13 -2.50 -16.00
CA GLY A 134 14.79 -3.80 -15.79
C GLY A 134 14.34 -4.54 -14.52
N ASN A 135 13.52 -3.94 -13.67
CA ASN A 135 12.89 -4.64 -12.55
C ASN A 135 11.48 -5.13 -12.95
N GLU A 136 11.35 -6.44 -13.17
CA GLU A 136 10.09 -7.09 -13.59
C GLU A 136 8.91 -6.80 -12.66
N PHE A 137 9.15 -6.44 -11.40
CA PHE A 137 8.10 -6.03 -10.46
C PHE A 137 7.30 -4.82 -10.98
N PHE A 138 7.99 -3.81 -11.53
CA PHE A 138 7.36 -2.59 -12.03
C PHE A 138 6.84 -2.69 -13.46
N ALA A 139 7.21 -3.76 -14.18
CA ALA A 139 6.64 -4.08 -15.49
C ALA A 139 5.25 -4.74 -15.38
N GLN A 140 4.82 -5.13 -14.17
CA GLN A 140 3.51 -5.76 -13.97
C GLN A 140 2.42 -4.71 -14.08
N GLN A 141 1.47 -4.92 -14.99
CA GLN A 141 0.32 -4.04 -15.22
C GLN A 141 -0.40 -3.68 -13.91
N LYS A 142 -0.68 -4.67 -13.05
CA LYS A 142 -1.33 -4.45 -11.74
C LYS A 142 -0.56 -3.47 -10.84
N ILE A 143 0.77 -3.49 -10.88
CA ILE A 143 1.61 -2.59 -10.08
C ILE A 143 1.60 -1.19 -10.69
N GLN A 144 1.64 -1.08 -12.02
CA GLN A 144 1.54 0.20 -12.72
C GLN A 144 0.19 0.88 -12.46
N GLU A 145 -0.91 0.14 -12.59
CA GLU A 145 -2.28 0.61 -12.29
C GLU A 145 -2.39 1.10 -10.84
N MET A 146 -1.89 0.33 -9.88
CA MET A 146 -1.86 0.73 -8.47
C MET A 146 -1.05 2.02 -8.25
N MET A 147 0.10 2.16 -8.92
CA MET A 147 0.93 3.36 -8.79
C MET A 147 0.25 4.60 -9.35
N ILE A 148 -0.36 4.48 -10.54
CA ILE A 148 -1.11 5.57 -11.17
C ILE A 148 -2.26 6.00 -10.25
N GLU A 149 -3.05 5.04 -9.77
CA GLU A 149 -4.19 5.28 -8.87
C GLU A 149 -3.78 6.05 -7.60
N VAL A 150 -2.72 5.60 -6.92
CA VAL A 150 -2.23 6.25 -5.70
C VAL A 150 -1.77 7.68 -5.98
N LEU A 151 -1.09 7.92 -7.10
CA LEU A 151 -0.56 9.24 -7.46
C LEU A 151 -1.67 10.21 -7.89
N VAL A 152 -2.65 9.74 -8.67
CA VAL A 152 -3.83 10.54 -9.06
C VAL A 152 -4.65 10.91 -7.82
N LEU A 153 -4.89 9.93 -6.93
CA LEU A 153 -5.61 10.18 -5.68
C LEU A 153 -4.86 11.19 -4.81
N TYR A 154 -3.53 11.04 -4.68
CA TYR A 154 -2.70 11.99 -3.93
C TYR A 154 -2.81 13.42 -4.50
N ALA A 155 -2.72 13.58 -5.83
CA ALA A 155 -2.81 14.90 -6.46
C ALA A 155 -4.17 15.57 -6.23
N ASN A 156 -5.26 14.80 -6.28
CA ASN A 156 -6.61 15.31 -6.00
C ASN A 156 -6.77 15.77 -4.55
N LEU A 157 -6.19 15.04 -3.59
CA LEU A 157 -6.26 15.38 -2.18
C LEU A 157 -5.39 16.59 -1.80
N ASN A 158 -4.42 16.96 -2.65
CA ASN A 158 -3.43 17.99 -2.37
C ASN A 158 -3.46 19.10 -3.42
N THR A 159 -4.48 19.96 -3.38
CA THR A 159 -4.69 21.05 -4.36
C THR A 159 -3.54 22.06 -4.45
N LYS A 160 -2.69 22.15 -3.42
CA LYS A 160 -1.49 23.01 -3.40
C LYS A 160 -0.28 22.40 -4.10
N ILE A 161 -0.17 21.07 -4.10
CA ILE A 161 0.94 20.32 -4.67
C ILE A 161 0.35 19.27 -5.59
N ILE A 162 0.08 19.68 -6.84
CA ILE A 162 -0.22 18.76 -7.92
C ILE A 162 0.96 17.81 -8.18
N TYR A 163 0.68 16.69 -8.84
CA TYR A 163 1.70 15.72 -9.25
C TYR A 163 2.93 16.39 -9.90
N LYS A 164 4.12 15.94 -9.52
CA LYS A 164 5.41 16.36 -10.09
C LYS A 164 6.24 15.13 -10.47
N GLN A 165 6.97 15.25 -11.58
CA GLN A 165 7.91 14.23 -12.02
C GLN A 165 8.89 13.89 -10.89
N GLY A 166 9.11 12.60 -10.66
CA GLY A 166 9.91 12.05 -9.56
C GLY A 166 9.07 11.52 -8.39
N MET A 167 7.81 11.95 -8.24
CA MET A 167 6.92 11.39 -7.20
C MET A 167 6.68 9.88 -7.38
N HIS A 168 6.66 9.39 -8.62
CA HIS A 168 6.56 7.96 -8.92
C HIS A 168 7.76 7.16 -8.38
N GLU A 169 8.97 7.73 -8.34
CA GLU A 169 10.16 7.05 -7.82
C GLU A 169 10.12 6.91 -6.29
N LEU A 170 9.59 7.92 -5.60
CA LEU A 170 9.35 7.88 -4.16
C LEU A 170 8.34 6.78 -3.82
N LEU A 171 7.22 6.76 -4.55
CA LEU A 171 6.20 5.73 -4.37
C LEU A 171 6.75 4.33 -4.67
N ALA A 172 7.49 4.18 -5.76
CA ALA A 172 8.12 2.93 -6.17
C ALA A 172 8.99 2.34 -5.05
N THR A 173 9.78 3.19 -4.40
CA THR A 173 10.65 2.78 -3.28
C THR A 173 9.83 2.21 -2.12
N ILE A 174 8.71 2.84 -1.77
CA ILE A 174 7.83 2.39 -0.69
C ILE A 174 7.16 1.06 -1.06
N ILE A 175 6.52 0.97 -2.23
CA ILE A 175 5.80 -0.25 -2.67
C ILE A 175 6.76 -1.43 -2.76
N TYR A 176 7.95 -1.23 -3.33
CA TYR A 176 8.94 -2.29 -3.48
C TYR A 176 9.46 -2.82 -2.16
N LEU A 177 9.72 -1.93 -1.18
CA LEU A 177 10.14 -2.33 0.16
C LEU A 177 9.06 -3.17 0.84
N MET A 178 7.80 -2.70 0.79
CA MET A 178 6.64 -3.38 1.36
C MET A 178 6.46 -4.77 0.76
N ASN A 179 6.46 -4.87 -0.57
CA ASN A 179 6.31 -6.15 -1.27
C ASN A 179 7.47 -7.11 -0.98
N LYS A 180 8.72 -6.62 -0.87
CA LYS A 180 9.87 -7.46 -0.54
C LYS A 180 9.76 -8.10 0.85
N GLU A 181 9.35 -7.32 1.86
CA GLU A 181 9.19 -7.84 3.22
C GLU A 181 7.99 -8.78 3.31
N TYR A 182 6.89 -8.47 2.64
CA TYR A 182 5.73 -9.35 2.54
C TYR A 182 6.06 -10.69 1.88
N LEU A 183 6.67 -10.69 0.69
CA LEU A 183 7.09 -11.92 0.01
C LEU A 183 8.12 -12.72 0.83
N ALA A 184 8.95 -12.02 1.63
CA ALA A 184 9.84 -12.71 2.54
C ALA A 184 9.04 -13.50 3.57
N LEU A 185 8.06 -12.89 4.25
CA LEU A 185 7.19 -13.58 5.21
C LEU A 185 6.44 -14.76 4.60
N GLU A 186 5.82 -14.57 3.43
CA GLU A 186 5.04 -15.62 2.78
C GLU A 186 5.89 -16.85 2.46
N ARG A 187 7.15 -16.64 2.02
CA ARG A 187 8.10 -17.75 1.85
C ARG A 187 8.35 -18.49 3.17
N PHE A 188 8.46 -17.79 4.29
CA PHE A 188 8.63 -18.46 5.60
C PHE A 188 7.39 -19.23 6.03
N ALA A 189 6.19 -18.65 5.85
CA ALA A 189 4.93 -19.33 6.14
C ALA A 189 4.82 -20.64 5.32
N TYR A 190 5.12 -20.57 4.02
CA TYR A 190 5.17 -21.73 3.13
C TYR A 190 6.13 -22.82 3.63
N PHE A 191 7.36 -22.46 4.02
CA PHE A 191 8.32 -23.44 4.58
C PHE A 191 7.85 -24.08 5.89
N ARG A 192 6.98 -23.42 6.66
CA ARG A 192 6.37 -23.99 7.87
C ARG A 192 5.09 -24.79 7.60
N GLY A 193 4.63 -24.87 6.36
CA GLY A 193 3.36 -25.51 6.01
C GLY A 193 2.14 -24.70 6.43
N GLU A 194 2.29 -23.40 6.67
CA GLU A 194 1.16 -22.50 6.92
C GLU A 194 0.47 -22.14 5.59
N PRO A 195 -0.87 -21.97 5.57
CA PRO A 195 -1.58 -21.59 4.37
C PRO A 195 -1.08 -20.22 3.86
N SER A 196 -0.75 -20.17 2.57
CA SER A 196 -0.38 -18.93 1.87
C SER A 196 -1.55 -17.96 1.90
N SER A 197 -1.27 -16.68 2.17
CA SER A 197 -2.29 -15.62 2.05
C SER A 197 -2.50 -15.19 0.59
N LEU A 198 -1.58 -15.57 -0.30
CA LEU A 198 -1.71 -15.42 -1.74
C LEU A 198 -2.32 -16.69 -2.35
N ASN A 199 -3.44 -16.57 -3.07
CA ASN A 199 -3.81 -17.49 -4.15
C ASN A 199 -2.80 -17.33 -5.30
N LEU A 200 -1.53 -17.65 -5.05
CA LEU A 200 -0.49 -17.72 -6.06
C LEU A 200 -0.57 -19.12 -6.67
N GLU A 201 -1.32 -19.26 -7.76
CA GLU A 201 -1.24 -20.44 -8.66
C GLU A 201 0.16 -20.62 -9.30
N ARG A 202 1.17 -19.85 -8.87
CA ARG A 202 2.56 -20.06 -9.25
C ARG A 202 3.36 -20.45 -8.02
N LYS A 203 3.61 -21.76 -7.90
CA LYS A 203 4.63 -22.31 -6.99
C LYS A 203 5.91 -21.49 -7.13
N PRO A 204 6.52 -21.01 -6.03
CA PRO A 204 7.82 -20.38 -6.11
C PRO A 204 8.82 -21.41 -6.66
N ARG A 205 9.37 -21.16 -7.85
CA ARG A 205 10.49 -21.93 -8.40
C ARG A 205 11.71 -21.66 -7.54
N ILE A 206 11.94 -22.48 -6.51
CA ILE A 206 13.24 -22.55 -5.84
C ILE A 206 13.62 -24.02 -5.72
N ASN A 207 14.43 -24.43 -6.70
CA ASN A 207 15.16 -25.69 -6.74
C ASN A 207 16.38 -25.57 -5.80
N CYS A 208 16.18 -25.47 -4.49
CA CYS A 208 17.28 -25.50 -3.52
C CYS A 208 16.84 -26.24 -2.25
N PHE A 209 17.18 -27.53 -2.21
CA PHE A 209 17.53 -28.36 -1.05
C PHE A 209 17.00 -27.96 0.34
N VAL A 210 16.08 -28.76 0.86
CA VAL A 210 15.64 -28.75 2.26
C VAL A 210 16.37 -29.88 3.00
N PRO A 211 16.93 -29.66 4.19
CA PRO A 211 16.93 -30.66 5.24
C PRO A 211 15.83 -30.32 6.24
N GLU A 212 14.90 -31.26 6.41
CA GLU A 212 13.88 -31.25 7.45
C GLU A 212 14.53 -31.14 8.82
N GLN A 213 14.05 -30.26 9.70
CA GLN A 213 13.74 -30.62 11.10
C GLN A 213 12.65 -29.68 11.66
N LYS A 214 11.69 -30.31 12.34
CA LYS A 214 10.54 -29.73 13.04
C LYS A 214 10.98 -28.95 14.29
N THR A 215 10.27 -27.90 14.67
CA THR A 215 9.89 -27.62 16.07
C THR A 215 8.82 -26.52 16.17
N ASN A 216 7.89 -26.74 17.10
CA ASN A 216 6.68 -25.97 17.36
C ASN A 216 6.95 -24.63 18.08
N SER A 217 6.32 -23.56 17.61
CA SER A 217 5.92 -22.41 18.44
C SER A 217 4.86 -21.57 17.71
N ILE A 218 3.60 -21.99 17.83
CA ILE A 218 2.44 -21.26 17.30
C ILE A 218 1.79 -20.57 18.50
N VAL A 219 1.87 -19.24 18.55
CA VAL A 219 0.89 -18.32 19.18
C VAL A 219 1.28 -16.84 19.00
N LEU A 220 2.52 -16.49 18.65
CA LEU A 220 2.91 -15.10 18.32
C LEU A 220 3.08 -14.82 16.81
N GLN A 221 3.02 -15.85 15.96
CA GLN A 221 3.54 -15.78 14.59
C GLN A 221 2.53 -15.26 13.54
N SER A 222 1.22 -15.23 13.83
CA SER A 222 0.21 -14.69 12.89
C SER A 222 0.03 -13.17 12.98
N ARG A 223 0.63 -12.50 13.96
CA ARG A 223 0.33 -11.09 14.29
C ARG A 223 1.16 -10.10 13.48
N ILE A 224 2.42 -10.43 13.21
CA ILE A 224 3.33 -9.58 12.41
C ILE A 224 2.90 -9.58 10.92
N GLN A 225 2.35 -10.69 10.42
CA GLN A 225 1.81 -10.79 9.05
C GLN A 225 0.63 -9.86 8.78
N LYS A 226 -0.17 -9.50 9.79
CA LYS A 226 -1.30 -8.56 9.63
C LYS A 226 -0.85 -7.09 9.63
N VAL A 227 0.31 -6.82 10.22
CA VAL A 227 0.90 -5.47 10.27
C VAL A 227 1.70 -5.17 9.00
N LEU A 228 2.42 -6.16 8.46
CA LEU A 228 3.20 -6.04 7.22
C LEU A 228 2.28 -5.91 6.00
#